data_AF-A0AAI8VY85-F1
#
_entry.id   AF-A0AAI8VY85-F1
#
_cell.length_a   1.000
_cell.length_b   1.000
_cell.length_c   1.000
_cell.angle_alpha   90.00
_cell.angle_beta   90.00
_cell.angle_gamma   90.00
#
_symmetry.space_group_name_H-M   'P 1'
#
loop_
_entity.id
_entity.type
_entity.pdbx_description
1 polymer ?
#
loop_
_entity_poly.entity_id
_entity_poly.type
_entity_poly.pdbx_seq_one_letter_code
_entity_poly.pdbx_strand_id
1 'polypeptide(L)'
;MDQEGQRPRTTVVTVETNNFNAILEHFDEDGHLLNPPPVHLSIECQICYDKNLALVNPRFDTNSRDTHEVYAVLPRCGHAFGYSCLFHWFNMNRNGRNPGCPSCRAPVFCAANHATMLTIYGAANPQDQAREIVDIGNTLQDPSCATCHASHVSPPPSRSPSPPGPPSPTTRPTRRRPRTHRVSPPPMPDGGVYMGHTNGGVPQYYYPGAAPLGVMHGPGAFQYPGYTWGYTGVYAGMYTSPPMDHFSMQMQQARFYRGF
;
A
#
# COMPACT_ATOMS: atom_id res chain seq x y z
N MET A 1 -5.85 -24.71 -54.48
CA MET A 1 -5.55 -23.28 -54.29
C MET A 1 -6.13 -22.90 -52.95
N ASP A 2 -5.38 -23.19 -51.90
CA ASP A 2 -5.81 -22.95 -50.54
C ASP A 2 -5.59 -21.47 -50.23
N GLN A 3 -6.68 -20.72 -50.06
CA GLN A 3 -6.61 -19.37 -49.54
C GLN A 3 -6.30 -19.48 -48.04
N GLU A 4 -5.02 -19.43 -47.67
CA GLU A 4 -4.60 -19.16 -46.30
C GLU A 4 -5.16 -17.78 -45.89
N GLY A 5 -6.32 -17.82 -45.24
CA GLY A 5 -6.98 -16.65 -44.68
C GLY A 5 -6.07 -15.98 -43.66
N GLN A 6 -5.57 -14.78 -44.00
CA GLN A 6 -4.83 -13.93 -43.09
C GLN A 6 -5.65 -13.67 -41.82
N ARG A 7 -5.24 -14.29 -40.71
CA ARG A 7 -5.79 -13.95 -39.40
C ARG A 7 -5.48 -12.48 -39.12
N PRO A 8 -6.47 -11.67 -38.69
CA PRO A 8 -6.23 -10.27 -38.36
C PRO A 8 -5.14 -10.18 -37.29
N ARG A 9 -4.12 -9.35 -37.53
CA ARG A 9 -3.07 -9.07 -36.54
C ARG A 9 -3.73 -8.35 -35.37
N THR A 10 -3.83 -9.04 -34.24
CA THR A 10 -4.26 -8.40 -32.98
C THR A 10 -3.20 -7.39 -32.58
N THR A 11 -3.55 -6.10 -32.59
CA THR A 11 -2.68 -5.04 -32.06
C THR A 11 -2.71 -5.08 -30.54
N VAL A 12 -1.53 -5.13 -29.92
CA VAL A 12 -1.39 -4.99 -28.46
C VAL A 12 -1.33 -3.50 -28.13
N VAL A 13 -2.08 -3.07 -27.13
CA VAL A 13 -2.06 -1.69 -26.64
C VAL A 13 -1.13 -1.63 -25.43
N THR A 14 -0.12 -0.77 -25.46
CA THR A 14 0.79 -0.55 -24.31
C THR A 14 0.39 0.73 -23.57
N VAL A 15 0.22 0.63 -22.25
CA VAL A 15 -0.16 1.73 -21.36
C VAL A 15 1.04 2.10 -20.49
N GLU A 16 1.57 3.30 -20.69
CA GLU A 16 2.83 3.78 -20.05
C GLU A 16 2.60 4.99 -19.13
N THR A 17 1.34 5.42 -18.95
CA THR A 17 1.00 6.58 -18.11
C THR A 17 0.87 6.18 -16.65
N ASN A 18 1.29 7.06 -15.72
CA ASN A 18 1.06 6.88 -14.29
C ASN A 18 -0.23 7.57 -13.78
N ASN A 19 -1.04 8.14 -14.68
CA ASN A 19 -2.32 8.75 -14.33
C ASN A 19 -3.43 7.70 -14.35
N PHE A 20 -3.92 7.32 -13.16
CA PHE A 20 -4.94 6.29 -13.01
C PHE A 20 -6.28 6.65 -13.61
N ASN A 21 -6.61 7.92 -13.83
CA ASN A 21 -7.83 8.27 -14.56
C ASN A 21 -7.82 7.68 -15.99
N ALA A 22 -6.66 7.68 -16.65
CA ALA A 22 -6.49 7.09 -17.97
C ALA A 22 -6.29 5.57 -17.90
N ILE A 23 -5.55 5.06 -16.90
CA ILE A 23 -5.34 3.62 -16.73
C ILE A 23 -6.68 2.90 -16.53
N LEU A 24 -7.61 3.48 -15.76
CA LEU A 24 -8.91 2.89 -15.47
C LEU A 24 -9.79 2.69 -16.72
N GLU A 25 -9.55 3.41 -17.82
CA GLU A 25 -10.26 3.20 -19.10
C GLU A 25 -9.97 1.83 -19.72
N HIS A 26 -8.93 1.12 -19.24
CA HIS A 26 -8.55 -0.21 -19.69
C HIS A 26 -9.09 -1.35 -18.80
N PHE A 27 -9.91 -1.02 -17.82
CA PHE A 27 -10.54 -1.97 -16.91
C PHE A 27 -12.07 -1.90 -17.02
N ASP A 28 -12.75 -3.01 -16.75
CA ASP A 28 -14.20 -3.02 -16.58
C ASP A 28 -14.62 -2.57 -15.17
N GLU A 29 -15.94 -2.55 -14.93
CA GLU A 29 -16.53 -2.13 -13.65
C GLU A 29 -16.14 -3.07 -12.48
N ASP A 30 -15.79 -4.32 -12.77
CA ASP A 30 -15.35 -5.32 -11.80
C ASP A 30 -13.83 -5.26 -11.56
N GLY A 31 -13.12 -4.36 -12.25
CA GLY A 31 -11.67 -4.16 -12.13
C GLY A 31 -10.83 -5.16 -12.92
N HIS A 32 -11.43 -5.89 -13.88
CA HIS A 32 -10.70 -6.77 -14.79
C HIS A 32 -10.23 -6.03 -16.03
N LEU A 33 -9.05 -6.40 -16.54
CA LEU A 33 -8.51 -5.82 -17.77
C LEU A 33 -9.40 -6.15 -18.97
N LEU A 34 -9.72 -5.13 -19.76
CA LEU A 34 -10.43 -5.30 -21.03
C LEU A 34 -9.56 -6.09 -22.01
N ASN A 35 -10.15 -7.09 -22.67
CA ASN A 35 -9.49 -7.94 -23.65
C ASN A 35 -10.55 -8.51 -24.61
N PRO A 36 -10.87 -7.83 -25.73
CA PRO A 36 -9.90 -7.23 -26.65
C PRO A 36 -9.95 -5.69 -26.81
N PRO A 37 -8.82 -5.03 -27.20
CA PRO A 37 -7.51 -5.63 -27.51
C PRO A 37 -6.70 -6.02 -26.26
N PRO A 38 -5.69 -6.91 -26.37
CA PRO A 38 -4.79 -7.20 -25.26
C PRO A 38 -4.04 -5.93 -24.82
N VAL A 39 -4.05 -5.67 -23.51
CA VAL A 39 -3.40 -4.50 -22.91
C VAL A 39 -2.12 -4.92 -22.18
N HIS A 40 -0.99 -4.29 -22.50
CA HIS A 40 0.27 -4.40 -21.77
C HIS A 40 0.45 -3.17 -20.88
N LEU A 41 0.66 -3.37 -19.57
CA LEU A 41 0.85 -2.29 -18.60
C LEU A 41 2.35 -2.14 -18.32
N SER A 42 2.95 -1.04 -18.75
CA SER A 42 4.38 -0.73 -18.58
C SER A 42 4.53 0.63 -17.93
N ILE A 43 4.06 0.73 -16.68
CA ILE A 43 3.93 2.00 -15.98
C ILE A 43 5.15 2.22 -15.10
N GLU A 44 6.07 3.05 -15.53
CA GLU A 44 7.27 3.37 -14.76
C GLU A 44 6.97 4.31 -13.58
N CYS A 45 7.68 4.12 -12.47
CA CYS A 45 7.67 5.09 -11.39
C CYS A 45 8.40 6.38 -11.82
N GLN A 46 7.66 7.46 -12.07
CA GLN A 46 8.21 8.75 -12.51
C GLN A 46 9.05 9.52 -11.46
N ILE A 47 9.34 8.91 -10.30
CA ILE A 47 10.30 9.47 -9.33
C ILE A 47 11.68 8.83 -9.53
N CYS A 48 11.76 7.51 -9.58
CA CYS A 48 13.05 6.80 -9.68
C CYS A 48 13.42 6.37 -11.10
N TYR A 49 12.43 6.22 -12.01
CA TYR A 49 12.60 5.70 -13.38
C TYR A 49 13.33 4.35 -13.45
N ASP A 50 13.31 3.57 -12.36
CA ASP A 50 14.05 2.31 -12.23
C ASP A 50 13.12 1.08 -12.24
N LYS A 51 11.94 1.21 -11.62
CA LYS A 51 10.97 0.11 -11.50
C LYS A 51 9.61 0.51 -12.07
N ASN A 52 8.91 -0.49 -12.60
CA ASN A 52 7.51 -0.38 -12.93
C ASN A 52 6.64 -0.46 -11.66
N LEU A 53 5.44 0.10 -11.72
CA LEU A 53 4.44 -0.10 -10.66
C LEU A 53 3.94 -1.54 -10.73
N ALA A 54 3.71 -2.17 -9.58
CA ALA A 54 3.24 -3.55 -9.45
C ALA A 54 1.76 -3.74 -9.86
N LEU A 55 1.37 -3.19 -11.01
CA LEU A 55 0.10 -3.36 -11.70
C LEU A 55 0.41 -4.03 -13.04
N VAL A 56 0.21 -5.34 -13.14
CA VAL A 56 0.66 -6.14 -14.29
C VAL A 56 -0.51 -6.76 -15.03
N ASN A 57 -0.31 -7.02 -16.32
CA ASN A 57 -1.08 -8.03 -17.03
C ASN A 57 -0.28 -9.33 -17.00
N PRO A 58 -0.73 -10.40 -16.30
CA PRO A 58 -0.01 -11.67 -16.20
C PRO A 58 0.32 -12.35 -17.53
N ARG A 59 -0.33 -11.93 -18.62
CA ARG A 59 -0.03 -12.40 -19.98
C ARG A 59 1.31 -11.87 -20.52
N PHE A 60 1.73 -10.70 -20.08
CA PHE A 60 2.92 -10.02 -20.59
C PHE A 60 4.05 -9.96 -19.56
N ASP A 61 3.70 -9.77 -18.28
CA ASP A 61 4.67 -9.57 -17.21
C ASP A 61 4.37 -10.40 -15.97
N THR A 62 5.42 -10.61 -15.16
CA THR A 62 5.33 -11.21 -13.82
C THR A 62 5.67 -10.16 -12.79
N ASN A 63 4.79 -9.99 -11.78
CA ASN A 63 5.04 -9.10 -10.65
C ASN A 63 6.22 -9.65 -9.82
N SER A 64 7.41 -9.08 -10.05
CA SER A 64 8.64 -9.39 -9.32
C SER A 64 9.11 -8.16 -8.56
N ARG A 65 9.59 -8.34 -7.33
CA ARG A 65 10.13 -7.24 -6.50
C ARG A 65 11.38 -6.57 -7.10
N ASP A 66 12.06 -7.25 -8.01
CA ASP A 66 13.26 -6.72 -8.65
C ASP A 66 12.90 -5.70 -9.74
N THR A 67 11.80 -5.92 -10.46
CA THR A 67 11.38 -5.09 -11.59
C THR A 67 10.15 -4.22 -11.28
N HIS A 68 9.40 -4.56 -10.23
CA HIS A 68 8.19 -3.89 -9.83
C HIS A 68 8.23 -3.42 -8.38
N GLU A 69 7.56 -2.29 -8.11
CA GLU A 69 7.39 -1.73 -6.79
C GLU A 69 5.90 -1.62 -6.44
N VAL A 70 5.56 -1.96 -5.19
CA VAL A 70 4.25 -1.57 -4.63
C VAL A 70 4.08 -0.06 -4.72
N TYR A 71 2.86 0.39 -4.98
CA TYR A 71 2.62 1.77 -5.37
C TYR A 71 1.49 2.38 -4.56
N ALA A 72 1.37 3.69 -4.63
CA ALA A 72 0.24 4.42 -4.08
C ALA A 72 -0.29 5.42 -5.11
N VAL A 73 -1.60 5.60 -5.13
CA VAL A 73 -2.29 6.55 -6.01
C VAL A 73 -2.67 7.79 -5.20
N LEU A 74 -2.37 8.98 -5.74
CA LEU A 74 -2.75 10.23 -5.09
C LEU A 74 -4.22 10.57 -5.40
N PRO A 75 -5.11 10.63 -4.39
CA PRO A 75 -6.57 10.65 -4.60
C PRO A 75 -7.07 11.88 -5.36
N ARG A 76 -6.34 13.00 -5.29
CA ARG A 76 -6.77 14.27 -5.90
C ARG A 76 -6.43 14.42 -7.37
N CYS A 77 -5.51 13.62 -7.88
CA CYS A 77 -5.02 13.78 -9.25
C CYS A 77 -4.84 12.47 -10.01
N GLY A 78 -4.96 11.32 -9.35
CA GLY A 78 -4.81 10.02 -9.99
C GLY A 78 -3.36 9.62 -10.31
N HIS A 79 -2.36 10.47 -10.08
CA HIS A 79 -0.98 10.07 -10.33
C HIS A 79 -0.50 9.05 -9.31
N ALA A 80 0.10 7.98 -9.80
CA ALA A 80 0.68 6.93 -9.00
C ALA A 80 2.20 6.90 -9.07
N PHE A 81 2.80 6.40 -7.99
CA PHE A 81 4.25 6.28 -7.83
C PHE A 81 4.57 5.08 -6.96
N GLY A 82 5.78 4.55 -7.10
CA GLY A 82 6.34 3.60 -6.15
C GLY A 82 6.22 4.15 -4.73
N TYR A 83 5.69 3.34 -3.81
CA TYR A 83 5.33 3.78 -2.47
C TYR A 83 6.55 4.29 -1.70
N SER A 84 7.69 3.63 -1.81
CA SER A 84 8.92 4.05 -1.13
C SER A 84 9.43 5.38 -1.66
N CYS A 85 9.38 5.56 -2.98
CA CYS A 85 9.74 6.81 -3.65
C CYS A 85 8.84 7.97 -3.20
N LEU A 86 7.53 7.74 -3.16
CA LEU A 86 6.55 8.74 -2.75
C LEU A 86 6.69 9.09 -1.26
N PHE A 87 6.92 8.09 -0.41
CA PHE A 87 7.17 8.29 1.02
C PHE A 87 8.44 9.14 1.24
N HIS A 88 9.52 8.84 0.53
CA HIS A 88 10.76 9.62 0.60
C HIS A 88 10.54 11.07 0.12
N TRP A 89 9.82 11.25 -0.98
CA TRP A 89 9.42 12.57 -1.50
C TRP A 89 8.71 13.41 -0.43
N PHE A 90 7.76 12.84 0.31
CA PHE A 90 7.05 13.56 1.36
C PHE A 90 7.92 13.88 2.57
N ASN A 91 8.84 13.00 2.95
CA ASN A 91 9.73 13.25 4.09
C ASN A 91 10.77 14.34 3.80
N MET A 92 11.35 14.36 2.59
CA MET A 92 12.33 15.38 2.21
C MET A 92 11.72 16.79 2.14
N ASN A 93 10.45 16.88 1.74
CA ASN A 93 9.77 18.16 1.54
C ASN A 93 9.00 18.65 2.78
N ARG A 94 9.18 17.99 3.92
CA ARG A 94 8.42 18.27 5.16
C ARG A 94 8.75 19.62 5.81
N ASN A 95 9.92 20.17 5.52
CA ASN A 95 10.49 21.33 6.23
C ASN A 95 10.01 22.70 5.76
N GLY A 96 8.96 22.82 4.94
CA GLY A 96 8.50 24.15 4.53
C GLY A 96 7.12 24.28 3.91
N ARG A 97 6.55 23.25 3.27
CA ARG A 97 5.21 23.28 2.68
C ARG A 97 4.62 21.88 2.62
N ASN A 98 3.29 21.79 2.52
CA ASN A 98 2.60 20.56 2.16
C ASN A 98 3.09 20.10 0.77
N PRO A 99 3.83 18.99 0.66
CA PRO A 99 4.30 18.54 -0.64
C PRO A 99 3.12 18.18 -1.55
N GLY A 100 3.19 18.69 -2.78
CA GLY A 100 2.26 18.31 -3.85
C GLY A 100 2.69 17.04 -4.58
N CYS A 101 1.84 16.60 -5.50
CA CYS A 101 2.14 15.53 -6.44
C CYS A 101 3.46 15.80 -7.19
N PRO A 102 4.39 14.83 -7.30
CA PRO A 102 5.62 14.98 -8.07
C PRO A 102 5.41 15.39 -9.53
N SER A 103 4.40 14.83 -10.22
CA SER A 103 4.14 15.08 -11.64
C SER A 103 3.38 16.39 -11.89
N CYS A 104 2.24 16.61 -11.22
CA CYS A 104 1.34 17.75 -11.53
C CYS A 104 1.28 18.83 -10.44
N ARG A 105 1.99 18.66 -9.31
CA ARG A 105 2.00 19.58 -8.16
C ARG A 105 0.65 19.79 -7.47
N ALA A 106 -0.38 19.05 -7.86
CA ALA A 106 -1.67 19.06 -7.18
C ALA A 106 -1.50 18.79 -5.66
N PRO A 107 -2.30 19.44 -4.81
CA PRO A 107 -2.21 19.23 -3.37
C PRO A 107 -2.57 17.78 -3.02
N VAL A 108 -1.77 17.17 -2.16
CA VAL A 108 -2.01 15.81 -1.64
C VAL A 108 -2.94 15.83 -0.44
N PHE A 109 -2.84 16.89 0.36
CA PHE A 109 -3.64 17.13 1.55
C PHE A 109 -5.00 17.72 1.16
N CYS A 110 -6.01 17.48 2.00
CA CYS A 110 -7.30 18.13 1.82
C CYS A 110 -7.25 19.63 2.19
N ALA A 111 -8.32 20.36 1.91
CA ALA A 111 -8.43 21.79 2.25
C ALA A 111 -8.30 22.06 3.76
N ALA A 112 -8.71 21.10 4.61
CA ALA A 112 -8.56 21.15 6.07
C ALA A 112 -7.17 20.70 6.55
N ASN A 113 -6.21 20.49 5.64
CA ASN A 113 -4.84 20.07 5.92
C ASN A 113 -4.73 18.70 6.64
N HIS A 114 -5.73 17.84 6.51
CA HIS A 114 -5.62 16.46 7.00
C HIS A 114 -4.62 15.68 6.14
N ALA A 115 -3.75 14.93 6.81
CA ALA A 115 -2.84 14.01 6.15
C ALA A 115 -3.66 12.92 5.46
N THR A 116 -3.47 12.79 4.15
CA THR A 116 -4.04 11.68 3.39
C THR A 116 -3.25 10.43 3.72
N MET A 117 -3.92 9.41 4.27
CA MET A 117 -3.32 8.10 4.41
C MET A 117 -3.15 7.50 3.01
N LEU A 118 -1.93 7.13 2.64
CA LEU A 118 -1.66 6.51 1.35
C LEU A 118 -1.96 5.02 1.46
N THR A 119 -2.95 4.56 0.68
CA THR A 119 -3.19 3.12 0.48
C THR A 119 -2.07 2.54 -0.39
N ILE A 120 -1.57 1.38 0.00
CA ILE A 120 -0.51 0.66 -0.72
C ILE A 120 -1.17 -0.41 -1.58
N TYR A 121 -0.87 -0.39 -2.88
CA TYR A 121 -1.38 -1.31 -3.89
C TYR A 121 -0.24 -2.14 -4.52
N GLY A 122 -0.58 -3.21 -5.22
CA GLY A 122 0.36 -4.11 -5.89
C GLY A 122 1.10 -5.07 -4.96
N ALA A 123 0.71 -5.11 -3.68
CA ALA A 123 1.23 -6.07 -2.71
C ALA A 123 0.46 -7.40 -2.74
N ALA A 124 -0.78 -7.37 -3.24
CA ALA A 124 -1.63 -8.54 -3.33
C ALA A 124 -1.27 -9.41 -4.54
N ASN A 125 -1.82 -10.62 -4.59
CA ASN A 125 -1.67 -11.51 -5.74
C ASN A 125 -2.44 -10.94 -6.97
N PRO A 126 -2.17 -11.43 -8.19
CA PRO A 126 -2.87 -10.96 -9.39
C PRO A 126 -4.40 -11.11 -9.34
N GLN A 127 -4.93 -12.05 -8.56
CA GLN A 127 -6.38 -12.23 -8.40
C GLN A 127 -7.02 -11.09 -7.60
N ASP A 128 -6.25 -10.47 -6.71
CA ASP A 128 -6.69 -9.38 -5.85
C ASP A 128 -6.53 -8.01 -6.51
N GLN A 129 -5.77 -7.93 -7.61
CA GLN A 129 -5.56 -6.70 -8.37
C GLN A 129 -6.87 -6.06 -8.86
N ALA A 130 -7.88 -6.87 -9.21
CA ALA A 130 -9.19 -6.35 -9.61
C ALA A 130 -9.87 -5.58 -8.47
N ARG A 131 -9.77 -6.08 -7.24
CA ARG A 131 -10.29 -5.41 -6.05
C ARG A 131 -9.55 -4.10 -5.77
N GLU A 132 -8.24 -4.09 -5.97
CA GLU A 132 -7.42 -2.87 -5.86
C GLU A 132 -7.85 -1.82 -6.90
N ILE A 133 -8.11 -2.22 -8.15
CA ILE A 133 -8.58 -1.32 -9.21
C ILE A 133 -9.92 -0.68 -8.88
N VAL A 134 -10.88 -1.47 -8.37
CA VAL A 134 -12.18 -0.95 -7.91
C VAL A 134 -12.00 0.03 -6.75
N ASP A 135 -11.14 -0.29 -5.78
CA ASP A 135 -10.85 0.59 -4.64
C ASP A 135 -10.22 1.92 -5.09
N ILE A 136 -9.29 1.88 -6.06
CA ILE A 136 -8.69 3.07 -6.65
C ILE A 136 -9.76 3.91 -7.36
N GLY A 137 -10.62 3.28 -8.17
CA GLY A 137 -11.72 3.96 -8.85
C GLY A 137 -12.63 4.71 -7.89
N ASN A 138 -13.06 4.05 -6.81
CA ASN A 138 -13.87 4.66 -5.76
C ASN A 138 -13.15 5.82 -5.07
N THR A 139 -11.87 5.66 -4.78
CA THR A 139 -11.03 6.68 -4.13
C THR A 139 -10.85 7.92 -5.01
N LEU A 140 -10.77 7.77 -6.33
CA LEU A 140 -10.63 8.89 -7.26
C LEU A 140 -11.95 9.63 -7.52
N GLN A 141 -13.09 8.95 -7.42
CA GLN A 141 -14.41 9.57 -7.56
C GLN A 141 -14.78 10.45 -6.35
N ASP A 142 -14.34 10.06 -5.15
CA ASP A 142 -14.55 10.82 -3.93
C ASP A 142 -13.21 11.18 -3.27
N PRO A 143 -12.55 12.26 -3.71
CA PRO A 143 -11.25 12.68 -3.18
C PRO A 143 -11.34 13.34 -1.80
N SER A 144 -12.48 13.22 -1.11
CA SER A 144 -12.60 13.74 0.24
C SER A 144 -11.84 12.86 1.22
N CYS A 145 -11.24 13.50 2.22
CA CYS A 145 -10.39 12.79 3.15
C CYS A 145 -11.26 12.00 4.15
N ALA A 146 -10.81 10.82 4.60
CA ALA A 146 -11.54 10.02 5.58
C ALA A 146 -11.92 10.81 6.85
N THR A 147 -11.05 11.71 7.31
CA THR A 147 -11.32 12.62 8.44
C THR A 147 -12.42 13.64 8.12
N CYS A 148 -12.46 14.12 6.88
CA CYS A 148 -13.46 15.06 6.38
C CYS A 148 -14.83 14.36 6.35
N HIS A 149 -14.87 13.15 5.80
CA HIS A 149 -16.06 12.30 5.79
C HIS A 149 -16.62 12.04 7.18
N ALA A 150 -15.77 11.62 8.12
CA ALA A 150 -16.17 11.38 9.50
C ALA A 150 -16.76 12.63 10.19
N SER A 151 -16.36 13.82 9.75
CA SER A 151 -16.87 15.10 10.29
C SER A 151 -18.23 15.50 9.70
N HIS A 152 -18.53 15.06 8.47
CA HIS A 152 -19.79 15.37 7.77
C HIS A 152 -20.93 14.41 8.10
N VAL A 153 -20.61 13.18 8.50
CA VAL A 153 -21.61 12.26 9.05
C VAL A 153 -21.99 12.78 10.43
N SER A 154 -23.07 13.59 10.47
CA SER A 154 -23.66 14.05 11.73
C SER A 154 -23.81 12.87 12.69
N PRO A 155 -23.47 13.00 13.97
CA PRO A 155 -23.69 11.93 14.93
C PRO A 155 -25.15 11.48 14.82
N PRO A 156 -25.43 10.16 14.87
CA PRO A 156 -26.80 9.67 14.80
C PRO A 156 -27.63 10.46 15.81
N PRO A 157 -28.82 10.98 15.42
CA PRO A 157 -29.62 11.83 16.28
C PRO A 157 -29.72 11.13 17.63
N SER A 158 -29.21 11.80 18.68
CA SER A 158 -29.21 11.25 20.02
C SER A 158 -30.61 10.73 20.29
N ARG A 159 -30.76 9.40 20.34
CA ARG A 159 -32.06 8.79 20.64
C ARG A 159 -32.47 9.39 21.97
N SER A 160 -33.44 10.29 21.93
CA SER A 160 -34.06 10.79 23.15
C SER A 160 -34.45 9.56 23.95
N PRO A 161 -34.12 9.51 25.25
CA PRO A 161 -34.43 8.35 26.08
C PRO A 161 -35.90 8.01 25.85
N SER A 162 -36.15 6.82 25.30
CA SER A 162 -37.51 6.35 25.09
C SER A 162 -38.23 6.48 26.43
N PRO A 163 -39.46 7.02 26.46
CA PRO A 163 -40.25 7.02 27.67
C PRO A 163 -40.32 5.57 28.21
N PRO A 164 -40.26 5.38 29.53
CA PRO A 164 -40.26 4.06 30.13
C PRO A 164 -41.44 3.26 29.56
N GLY A 165 -41.10 2.17 28.87
CA GLY A 165 -42.11 1.27 28.31
C GLY A 165 -42.98 0.71 29.44
N PRO A 166 -44.25 0.39 29.14
CA PRO A 166 -45.12 -0.25 30.13
C PRO A 166 -44.49 -1.56 30.63
N PRO A 167 -44.67 -1.91 31.91
CA PRO A 167 -44.08 -3.10 32.51
C PRO A 167 -44.47 -4.33 31.70
N SER A 168 -43.46 -5.10 31.25
CA SER A 168 -43.69 -6.33 30.51
C SER A 168 -44.46 -7.34 31.37
N PRO A 169 -45.45 -8.06 30.80
CA PRO A 169 -46.18 -9.09 31.52
C PRO A 169 -45.23 -10.24 31.89
N THR A 170 -45.26 -10.59 33.18
CA THR A 170 -44.51 -11.66 33.82
C THR A 170 -44.67 -12.99 33.06
N THR A 171 -43.68 -13.35 32.23
CA THR A 171 -43.64 -14.66 31.59
C THR A 171 -43.31 -15.73 32.62
N ARG A 172 -44.33 -16.57 32.84
CA ARG A 172 -44.35 -17.80 33.64
C ARG A 172 -43.17 -18.73 33.28
N PRO A 173 -42.51 -19.36 34.27
CA PRO A 173 -41.35 -20.20 34.03
C PRO A 173 -41.73 -21.50 33.30
N THR A 174 -41.33 -21.63 32.04
CA THR A 174 -41.37 -22.91 31.31
C THR A 174 -40.25 -23.82 31.79
N ARG A 175 -40.68 -24.87 32.49
CA ARG A 175 -40.03 -26.14 32.84
C ARG A 175 -38.81 -26.50 31.96
N ARG A 176 -37.62 -26.45 32.57
CA ARG A 176 -36.36 -26.99 32.04
C ARG A 176 -36.53 -28.46 31.64
N ARG A 177 -36.18 -28.80 30.39
CA ARG A 177 -35.98 -30.20 29.96
C ARG A 177 -34.62 -30.73 30.49
N PRO A 178 -34.51 -32.05 30.77
CA PRO A 178 -33.29 -32.67 31.28
C PRO A 178 -32.17 -32.67 30.24
N ARG A 179 -30.96 -32.37 30.71
CA ARG A 179 -29.69 -32.40 29.98
C ARG A 179 -29.29 -33.86 29.80
N THR A 180 -29.31 -34.38 28.57
CA THR A 180 -28.77 -35.71 28.27
C THR A 180 -27.24 -35.66 28.32
N HIS A 181 -26.66 -36.57 29.11
CA HIS A 181 -25.22 -36.77 29.22
C HIS A 181 -24.65 -37.24 27.87
N ARG A 182 -23.68 -36.49 27.34
CA ARG A 182 -22.89 -36.90 26.19
C ARG A 182 -21.73 -37.74 26.70
N VAL A 183 -21.68 -39.00 26.26
CA VAL A 183 -20.62 -39.97 26.52
C VAL A 183 -19.33 -39.51 25.84
N SER A 184 -18.22 -39.53 26.58
CA SER A 184 -16.88 -39.28 26.06
C SER A 184 -16.35 -40.48 25.27
N PRO A 185 -15.72 -40.31 24.11
CA PRO A 185 -14.99 -41.38 23.43
C PRO A 185 -13.64 -41.69 24.12
N PRO A 186 -13.12 -42.93 23.96
CA PRO A 186 -11.87 -43.38 24.58
C PRO A 186 -10.61 -42.75 23.95
N PRO A 187 -9.47 -42.76 24.68
CA PRO A 187 -8.20 -42.22 24.19
C PRO A 187 -7.59 -43.09 23.09
N MET A 188 -7.05 -42.43 22.05
CA MET A 188 -6.23 -43.05 21.00
C MET A 188 -4.76 -43.16 21.46
N PRO A 189 -4.01 -44.18 20.98
CA PRO A 189 -2.64 -44.44 21.40
C PRO A 189 -1.61 -43.51 20.73
N ASP A 190 -0.50 -43.36 21.44
CA ASP A 190 0.69 -42.56 21.14
C ASP A 190 1.26 -42.76 19.72
N GLY A 191 1.67 -41.65 19.11
CA GLY A 191 2.55 -41.68 17.93
C GLY A 191 2.17 -40.69 16.85
N GLY A 192 2.27 -39.39 17.13
CA GLY A 192 2.10 -38.35 16.10
C GLY A 192 2.78 -37.05 16.51
N VAL A 193 3.85 -36.70 15.79
CA VAL A 193 4.55 -35.42 15.90
C VAL A 193 3.56 -34.30 15.54
N TYR A 194 3.14 -33.52 16.52
CA TYR A 194 2.24 -32.38 16.34
C TYR A 194 3.05 -31.08 16.16
N MET A 195 2.97 -30.50 14.96
CA MET A 195 3.26 -29.08 14.73
C MET A 195 2.10 -28.28 15.34
N GLY A 196 2.40 -27.46 16.35
CA GLY A 196 1.41 -26.66 17.06
C GLY A 196 0.86 -25.52 16.21
N HIS A 197 -0.46 -25.47 16.05
CA HIS A 197 -1.19 -24.25 15.70
C HIS A 197 -1.55 -23.50 16.98
N THR A 198 -1.08 -22.26 17.13
CA THR A 198 -1.59 -21.32 18.13
C THR A 198 -2.64 -20.41 17.50
N ASN A 199 -3.84 -20.42 18.09
CA ASN A 199 -4.85 -19.40 17.89
C ASN A 199 -4.46 -18.14 18.66
N GLY A 200 -4.57 -16.97 18.00
CA GLY A 200 -4.76 -15.69 18.66
C GLY A 200 -3.65 -15.21 19.59
N GLY A 201 -2.52 -14.77 19.01
CA GLY A 201 -1.52 -14.00 19.72
C GLY A 201 -0.68 -13.20 18.73
N VAL A 202 -0.68 -11.88 18.88
CA VAL A 202 0.24 -11.00 18.14
C VAL A 202 1.67 -11.43 18.50
N PRO A 203 2.53 -11.79 17.53
CA PRO A 203 3.90 -12.18 17.86
C PRO A 203 4.67 -10.94 18.35
N GLN A 204 5.06 -10.95 19.62
CA GLN A 204 6.18 -10.15 20.10
C GLN A 204 7.47 -10.93 19.81
N TYR A 205 8.29 -10.39 18.91
CA TYR A 205 9.64 -10.89 18.69
C TYR A 205 10.57 -10.32 19.75
N TYR A 206 11.04 -11.19 20.64
CA TYR A 206 12.15 -10.93 21.55
C TYR A 206 13.45 -11.09 20.76
N TYR A 207 14.24 -10.01 20.63
CA TYR A 207 15.58 -10.05 20.05
C TYR A 207 16.62 -10.10 21.19
N PRO A 208 17.35 -11.21 21.38
CA PRO A 208 18.56 -11.22 22.18
C PRO A 208 19.75 -10.85 21.28
N GLY A 209 20.53 -9.83 21.66
CA GLY A 209 21.85 -9.58 21.08
C GLY A 209 22.05 -8.19 20.50
N ALA A 210 22.05 -7.16 21.34
CA ALA A 210 22.79 -5.94 21.05
C ALA A 210 24.14 -6.03 21.78
N ALA A 211 25.21 -6.31 21.04
CA ALA A 211 26.56 -6.04 21.52
C ALA A 211 26.81 -4.53 21.45
N PRO A 212 27.39 -3.90 22.49
CA PRO A 212 27.63 -2.46 22.49
C PRO A 212 28.77 -2.12 21.52
N LEU A 213 28.49 -1.26 20.55
CA LEU A 213 29.50 -0.62 19.71
C LEU A 213 30.34 0.32 20.58
N GLY A 214 31.65 0.06 20.57
CA GLY A 214 32.65 0.85 21.28
C GLY A 214 32.71 2.29 20.79
N VAL A 215 32.77 3.20 21.77
CA VAL A 215 33.06 4.62 21.58
C VAL A 215 34.52 4.77 21.17
N MET A 216 34.78 5.14 19.92
CA MET A 216 36.07 5.64 19.48
C MET A 216 36.04 7.17 19.55
N HIS A 217 36.68 7.71 20.58
CA HIS A 217 37.09 9.12 20.62
C HIS A 217 38.32 9.31 19.72
N GLY A 218 38.27 10.32 18.85
CA GLY A 218 39.41 10.77 18.06
C GLY A 218 39.20 12.23 17.61
N PRO A 219 40.12 13.17 17.93
CA PRO A 219 39.89 14.60 17.83
C PRO A 219 40.38 15.19 16.50
N GLY A 220 39.88 16.37 16.12
CA GLY A 220 40.53 17.17 15.08
C GLY A 220 39.65 18.24 14.48
N ALA A 221 39.73 19.44 15.06
CA ALA A 221 39.18 20.67 14.49
C ALA A 221 39.91 21.03 13.19
N PHE A 222 39.18 21.49 12.17
CA PHE A 222 39.73 22.39 11.16
C PHE A 222 38.71 23.46 10.76
N GLN A 223 39.18 24.70 10.86
CA GLN A 223 38.52 25.93 10.42
C GLN A 223 38.27 25.90 8.91
N TYR A 224 37.08 26.31 8.50
CA TYR A 224 36.81 26.75 7.14
C TYR A 224 37.22 28.22 6.98
N PRO A 225 37.93 28.55 5.89
CA PRO A 225 37.50 29.72 5.13
C PRO A 225 37.55 29.48 3.61
N GLY A 226 36.65 30.18 2.90
CA GLY A 226 36.93 30.66 1.55
C GLY A 226 36.38 29.82 0.39
N TYR A 227 35.26 30.29 -0.16
CA TYR A 227 34.81 29.94 -1.50
C TYR A 227 35.73 30.57 -2.55
N THR A 228 36.24 29.77 -3.49
CA THR A 228 36.61 30.21 -4.83
C THR A 228 36.30 29.13 -5.85
N TRP A 229 35.57 29.52 -6.89
CA TRP A 229 35.22 28.70 -8.05
C TRP A 229 36.44 28.49 -8.94
N GLY A 230 36.65 27.24 -9.36
CA GLY A 230 37.64 26.86 -10.37
C GLY A 230 37.11 25.69 -11.19
N TYR A 231 36.52 26.00 -12.35
CA TYR A 231 36.14 25.05 -13.38
C TYR A 231 37.38 24.74 -14.22
N THR A 232 37.83 23.48 -14.24
CA THR A 232 38.40 22.75 -15.40
C THR A 232 38.95 21.41 -14.90
N GLY A 233 38.52 20.31 -15.52
CA GLY A 233 39.13 19.01 -15.24
C GLY A 233 38.36 17.85 -15.83
N VAL A 234 38.74 17.44 -17.04
CA VAL A 234 38.31 16.22 -17.73
C VAL A 234 38.79 15.00 -16.94
N TYR A 235 37.89 14.08 -16.59
CA TYR A 235 38.27 12.73 -16.15
C TYR A 235 37.33 11.69 -16.77
N ALA A 236 37.92 10.84 -17.61
CA ALA A 236 37.41 9.52 -17.92
C ALA A 236 37.61 8.63 -16.69
N GLY A 237 36.53 8.03 -16.18
CA GLY A 237 36.56 7.13 -15.03
C GLY A 237 35.55 6.02 -15.22
N MET A 238 36.05 4.80 -15.28
CA MET A 238 35.29 3.55 -15.37
C MET A 238 34.36 3.42 -14.15
N TYR A 239 33.06 3.23 -14.37
CA TYR A 239 32.11 2.88 -13.32
C TYR A 239 32.18 1.37 -13.07
N THR A 240 32.85 0.97 -12.00
CA THR A 240 32.55 -0.29 -11.31
C THR A 240 31.56 0.03 -10.19
N SER A 241 30.31 -0.40 -10.35
CA SER A 241 29.27 -0.31 -9.34
C SER A 241 29.67 -1.09 -8.07
N PRO A 242 29.51 -0.53 -6.85
CA PRO A 242 29.66 -1.32 -5.64
C PRO A 242 28.45 -2.27 -5.47
N PRO A 243 28.63 -3.43 -4.80
CA PRO A 243 27.52 -4.30 -4.45
C PRO A 243 26.62 -3.61 -3.42
N MET A 244 25.35 -3.45 -3.74
CA MET A 244 24.34 -2.95 -2.81
C MET A 244 24.00 -4.08 -1.82
N ASP A 245 24.43 -3.89 -0.57
CA ASP A 245 24.07 -4.75 0.55
C ASP A 245 22.55 -4.75 0.79
N HIS A 246 22.04 -5.94 1.13
CA HIS A 246 20.68 -6.25 1.52
C HIS A 246 20.12 -5.25 2.57
N PHE A 247 19.32 -4.28 2.12
CA PHE A 247 18.49 -3.47 3.00
C PHE A 247 17.25 -4.27 3.43
N SER A 248 17.28 -4.83 4.64
CA SER A 248 16.10 -5.35 5.31
C SER A 248 15.23 -4.18 5.77
N MET A 249 14.20 -3.83 4.99
CA MET A 249 13.20 -2.82 5.37
C MET A 249 12.31 -3.37 6.49
N GLN A 250 12.55 -2.91 7.73
CA GLN A 250 11.58 -3.02 8.82
C GLN A 250 10.37 -2.10 8.52
N MET A 251 9.19 -2.71 8.34
CA MET A 251 7.90 -2.01 8.32
C MET A 251 7.67 -1.28 9.65
N GLN A 252 7.78 0.05 9.65
CA GLN A 252 7.23 0.88 10.73
C GLN A 252 5.92 1.51 10.24
N GLN A 253 4.79 1.01 10.74
CA GLN A 253 3.54 1.76 10.76
C GLN A 253 3.69 2.91 11.78
N ALA A 254 4.00 4.11 11.31
CA ALA A 254 4.02 5.30 12.15
C ALA A 254 2.57 5.69 12.50
N ARG A 255 2.14 5.40 13.73
CA ARG A 255 0.95 5.99 14.34
C ARG A 255 1.20 7.49 14.53
N PHE A 256 0.46 8.32 13.79
CA PHE A 256 0.38 9.76 14.05
C PHE A 256 -0.53 10.00 15.27
N TYR A 257 0.06 10.14 16.45
CA TYR A 257 -0.57 10.82 17.59
C TYR A 257 0.20 12.10 17.87
N ARG A 258 -0.45 13.25 17.72
CA ARG A 258 -0.10 14.47 18.44
C ARG A 258 -1.38 15.02 19.07
N GLY A 259 -1.28 15.25 20.38
CA GLY A 259 -2.39 15.65 21.23
C GLY A 259 -2.97 17.02 20.88
N PHE A 260 -4.27 17.09 21.14
CA PHE A 260 -4.98 18.26 21.63
C PHE A 260 -5.65 17.83 22.93
#